data_AF-A0A832FDS5-F1
#
_entry.id   AF-A0A832FDS5-F1
#
_cell.length_a   1.000
_cell.length_b   1.000
_cell.length_c   1.000
_cell.angle_alpha   90.00
_cell.angle_beta   90.00
_cell.angle_gamma   90.00
#
_symmetry.space_group_name_H-M   'P 1'
#
loop_
_entity.id
_entity.type
_entity.pdbx_description
1 polymer ?
#
loop_
_entity_poly.entity_id
_entity_poly.type
_entity_poly.pdbx_seq_one_letter_code
_entity_poly.pdbx_strand_id
1 'polypeptide(L)' 'MSHYVYIIQSLIDFSFYKGYSADPVKRLKQHNEGDCHYSSTKTPWKLVYVELCNSKSEALKREKALKKY' A
#
# COMPACT_ATOMS: atom_id res chain seq x y z
N MET A 1 -13.53 0.90 13.14
CA MET A 1 -12.10 0.67 12.85
C MET A 1 -11.80 1.42 11.55
N SER A 2 -10.75 2.25 11.52
CA SER A 2 -10.39 3.00 10.31
C SER A 2 -9.74 2.07 9.30
N HIS A 3 -10.19 2.10 8.04
CA HIS A 3 -9.61 1.31 6.96
C HIS A 3 -8.87 2.25 6.02
N TYR A 4 -7.61 1.97 5.73
CA TYR A 4 -6.85 2.76 4.75
C TYR A 4 -6.48 1.90 3.56
N VAL A 5 -6.75 2.41 2.37
CA VAL A 5 -6.19 1.88 1.13
C VAL A 5 -4.95 2.70 0.81
N TYR A 6 -3.85 2.03 0.51
CA TYR A 6 -2.59 2.69 0.21
C TYR A 6 -1.94 2.11 -1.04
N ILE A 7 -1.15 2.96 -1.70
CA ILE A 7 -0.29 2.56 -2.80
C ILE A 7 1.11 3.05 -2.49
N ILE A 8 2.04 2.11 -2.54
CA ILE A 8 3.47 2.40 -2.45
C ILE A 8 4.10 2.13 -3.81
N GLN A 9 5.09 2.94 -4.16
CA GLN A 9 5.87 2.80 -5.38
C GLN A 9 7.31 2.47 -5.00
N SER A 10 7.88 1.45 -5.61
CA SER A 10 9.30 1.16 -5.51
C SER A 10 10.09 2.21 -6.27
N LEU A 11 11.13 2.78 -5.67
CA LEU A 11 12.00 3.75 -6.33
C LEU A 11 13.06 3.09 -7.22
N ILE A 12 13.16 1.76 -7.21
CA ILE A 12 14.11 1.01 -8.05
C ILE A 12 13.48 0.71 -9.41
N ASP A 13 12.36 0.00 -9.41
CA ASP A 13 11.73 -0.55 -10.61
C ASP A 13 10.41 0.15 -10.96
N PHE A 14 10.05 1.21 -10.21
CA PHE A 14 8.80 1.94 -10.34
C PHE A 14 7.54 1.06 -10.22
N SER A 15 7.68 -0.16 -9.68
CA SER A 15 6.54 -1.05 -9.42
C SER A 15 5.62 -0.45 -8.38
N PHE A 16 4.32 -0.62 -8.60
CA PHE A 16 3.30 -0.22 -7.64
C PHE A 16 2.82 -1.42 -6.84
N TYR A 17 2.79 -1.26 -5.52
CA TYR A 17 2.13 -2.20 -4.60
C TYR A 17 0.90 -1.52 -4.02
N LYS A 18 -0.25 -2.18 -4.20
CA LYS A 18 -1.57 -1.71 -3.79
C LYS A 18 -2.03 -2.60 -2.64
N GLY A 19 -2.38 -2.02 -1.49
CA GLY A 19 -2.79 -2.77 -0.31
C GLY A 19 -3.74 -2.00 0.59
N TYR A 20 -4.23 -2.65 1.63
CA TYR A 20 -5.01 -2.00 2.68
C TYR A 20 -4.43 -2.31 4.06
N SER A 21 -4.51 -1.35 4.99
CA SER A 21 -4.02 -1.47 6.36
C SER A 21 -4.80 -0.52 7.27
N ALA A 22 -4.78 -0.75 8.57
CA ALA A 22 -5.23 0.24 9.55
C ALA A 22 -4.19 1.35 9.77
N ASP A 23 -2.93 1.07 9.44
CA ASP A 23 -1.81 2.02 9.51
C ASP A 23 -0.86 1.81 8.31
N PRO A 24 -0.98 2.62 7.26
CA PRO A 24 -0.15 2.51 6.06
C PRO A 24 1.28 3.02 6.27
N VAL A 25 1.51 3.92 7.24
CA VAL A 25 2.85 4.47 7.52
C VAL A 25 3.72 3.41 8.20
N LYS A 26 3.17 2.73 9.22
CA LYS A 26 3.87 1.61 9.87
C LYS A 26 4.15 0.48 8.87
N ARG A 27 3.19 0.18 7.99
CA ARG A 27 3.31 -0.84 6.95
C ARG A 27 4.40 -0.49 5.92
N LEU A 28 4.49 0.77 5.51
CA LEU A 28 5.58 1.26 4.64
C LEU A 28 6.95 1.02 5.28
N LYS A 29 7.09 1.33 6.57
CA LYS A 29 8.34 1.12 7.31
C LYS A 29 8.74 -0.35 7.29
N GLN A 30 7.81 -1.25 7.58
CA GLN A 30 8.03 -2.71 7.49
C GLN A 30 8.48 -3.17 6.10
N HIS A 31 7.85 -2.64 5.03
CA HIS A 31 8.27 -2.96 3.66
C HIS A 31 9.70 -2.48 3.37
N ASN A 32 10.09 -1.31 3.89
CA ASN A 32 11.45 -0.77 3.78
C ASN A 32 12.46 -1.47 4.69
N GLU A 33 12.02 -2.06 5.80
CA GLU A 33 12.84 -2.86 6.71
C GLU A 33 13.06 -4.30 6.20
N GLY A 34 12.38 -4.69 5.12
CA GLY A 34 12.60 -5.98 4.46
C GLY A 34 11.76 -7.13 5.04
N ASP A 35 10.70 -6.85 5.80
CA ASP A 35 9.82 -7.85 6.44
C ASP A 35 9.10 -8.81 5.45
N CYS A 36 9.18 -8.54 4.15
CA CYS A 36 8.58 -9.41 3.13
C CYS A 36 9.57 -9.66 2.00
N HIS A 37 9.86 -10.94 1.73
CA HIS A 37 10.83 -11.40 0.73
C HIS A 37 10.58 -10.84 -0.68
N TYR A 38 9.32 -10.56 -1.05
CA TYR A 38 8.99 -9.98 -2.34
C TYR A 38 9.23 -8.46 -2.40
N SER A 39 8.98 -7.75 -1.29
CA SER A 39 9.13 -6.30 -1.25
C SER A 39 10.54 -5.85 -0.86
N SER A 40 11.31 -6.70 -0.18
CA SER A 40 12.68 -6.38 0.28
C SER A 40 13.64 -6.09 -0.88
N THR A 41 13.50 -6.81 -1.99
CA THR A 41 14.34 -6.66 -3.20
C THR A 41 14.03 -5.39 -4.01
N LYS A 42 12.93 -4.69 -3.68
CA LYS A 42 12.44 -3.50 -4.38
C LYS A 42 12.38 -2.28 -3.47
N THR A 43 13.08 -2.34 -2.34
CA THR A 43 13.26 -1.20 -1.44
C THR A 43 14.26 -0.21 -2.05
N PRO A 44 14.12 1.10 -1.87
CA PRO A 44 13.14 1.78 -1.02
C PRO A 44 11.78 1.98 -1.68
N TRP A 45 10.72 1.71 -0.93
CA TRP A 45 9.34 2.05 -1.25
C TRP A 45 8.99 3.45 -0.77
N LYS A 46 8.19 4.15 -1.56
CA LYS A 46 7.63 5.46 -1.26
C LYS A 46 6.12 5.39 -1.25
N LEU A 47 5.48 5.96 -0.22
CA LEU A 47 4.03 6.12 -0.20
C LEU A 47 3.64 7.20 -1.21
N VAL A 48 2.89 6.80 -2.23
CA VAL A 48 2.41 7.71 -3.29
C VAL A 48 0.92 7.98 -3.17
N TYR A 49 0.19 7.12 -2.46
CA TYR A 49 -1.24 7.25 -2.28
C TYR A 49 -1.68 6.71 -0.92
N VAL A 50 -2.58 7.43 -0.26
CA VAL A 50 -3.30 6.94 0.91
C VAL A 50 -4.70 7.52 0.91
N GLU A 51 -5.68 6.68 1.19
CA GLU A 51 -7.08 7.07 1.29
C GLU A 51 -7.71 6.42 2.51
N LEU A 52 -8.40 7.24 3.32
CA LEU A 52 -9.24 6.79 4.42
C LEU A 52 -10.57 6.29 3.85
N CYS A 53 -10.96 5.08 4.22
CA CYS A 53 -12.26 4.50 3.97
C CYS A 53 -13.00 4.29 5.29
N ASN A 54 -14.27 4.68 5.33
CA ASN A 54 -15.08 4.59 6.54
C ASN A 54 -15.63 3.16 6.74
N SER A 55 -15.61 2.34 5.69
CA SER A 55 -16.04 0.95 5.74
C SER A 55 -15.12 0.01 4.95
N LYS A 56 -15.07 -1.25 5.36
CA LYS A 56 -14.37 -2.32 4.62
C LYS A 56 -14.90 -2.44 3.18
N SER A 57 -16.20 -2.26 2.99
CA SER A 57 -16.83 -2.32 1.66
C SER A 57 -16.37 -1.19 0.74
N GLU A 58 -16.21 0.03 1.26
CA GLU A 58 -15.62 1.14 0.50
C GLU A 58 -14.16 0.87 0.15
N ALA A 59 -13.36 0.39 1.12
CA ALA A 59 -11.96 0.05 0.88
C ALA A 59 -11.81 -0.99 -0.24
N LEU A 60 -12.64 -2.03 -0.24
CA LEU A 60 -12.64 -3.06 -1.29
C LEU A 60 -13.08 -2.51 -2.66
N LYS A 61 -14.12 -1.67 -2.70
CA LYS A 61 -14.53 -1.01 -3.95
C LYS A 61 -13.42 -0.12 -4.50
N ARG A 62 -12.75 0.61 -3.61
CA ARG A 62 -11.64 1.51 -3.97
C ARG A 62 -10.43 0.73 -4.46
N GLU A 63 -10.02 -0.32 -3.75
CA GLU A 63 -8.95 -1.22 -4.18
C GLU A 63 -9.25 -1.84 -5.56
N LYS A 64 -10.49 -2.29 -5.79
CA LYS A 64 -10.91 -2.85 -7.08
C LYS A 64 -10.90 -1.80 -8.19
N ALA A 65 -11.31 -0.56 -7.90
CA ALA A 65 -11.21 0.55 -8.85
C ALA A 65 -9.74 0.85 -9.20
N LEU A 66 -8.85 0.83 -8.21
CA LEU A 66 -7.41 1.03 -8.39
C LEU A 66 -6.73 -0.11 -9.14
N LYS A 67 -7.27 -1.33 -9.11
CA LYS A 67 -6.78 -2.48 -9.89
C LYS A 67 -7.25 -2.47 -11.35
N LYS A 68 -8.31 -1.73 -11.67
CA LYS A 68 -8.90 -1.67 -13.02
C LYS A 68 -8.16 -0.71 -13.96
N TYR A 69 -7.32 0.16 -13.41
CA TYR A 69 -6.39 1.04 -14.12
C TYR A 69 -4.95 0.57 -13.86
#